data_AF-A0A8D7FPZ0-F1
#
_entry.id   AF-A0A8D7FPZ0-F1
#
_cell.length_a   1.000
_cell.length_b   1.000
_cell.length_c   1.000
_cell.angle_alpha   90.00
_cell.angle_beta   90.00
_cell.angle_gamma   90.00
#
_symmetry.space_group_name_H-M   'P 1'
#
loop_
_entity.id
_entity.type
_entity.pdbx_description
1 polymer ?
#
loop_
_entity_poly.entity_id
_entity_poly.type
_entity_poly.pdbx_seq_one_letter_code
_entity_poly.pdbx_strand_id
1 'polypeptide(L)'
;MPLSLSSSPTAAATTAAGGAAHRFLYPHRPCLHRAGKNFVLLSFVPCRASSVARGLIRGMADVETQKAASPSILAVGHKQALISLSDKRDLSLLGDGLQGLGYSIVSTGGTAFALEEAGVSVTKVEEITHFPEMLDGRVKTLHPSIHGGILARRDHNHHMEALSRHNIGTFDIVVVNLYPFYEKVTSANGITFEDGIENIDIGGPTLIRAAAKNHKDVLVVVDHKDYPAVLEFLQGKQDNQHFRRKLAWKAFQHVASYDSAVSEWLWKQTEDGDKMPPSFTVPLSLKCTLRYGENPHQKAAFYDDRSLSLVNAGGIATAIQHHGKEMSYNNYLDADAAWNCVSEFKNPTCVIVKHTNPCGVASRQDILEAYRLAVKADPVSAFGGIVAFNTIVDEDLAKEIREFRSPIDGSIRMFYEIVVAPKYTEKGLEILRGKSKTLRILEAKKSEKGMLSLRQVAGGWLAQDSDDLTPEDIKFTVMSERIPQEAELQDARNLHGFVLSMSRVMQL
;
A
#
# COMPACT_ATOMS: atom_id res chain seq x y z
N MET A 1 50.27 -10.32 -25.00
CA MET A 1 51.62 -9.80 -24.70
C MET A 1 52.53 -10.09 -25.89
N PRO A 2 53.60 -9.32 -26.11
CA PRO A 2 53.99 -8.06 -25.45
C PRO A 2 53.22 -6.85 -26.05
N LEU A 3 53.22 -5.59 -25.57
CA LEU A 3 54.01 -4.77 -24.62
C LEU A 3 55.38 -4.22 -25.09
N SER A 4 55.40 -2.93 -25.46
CA SER A 4 56.61 -2.10 -25.44
C SER A 4 56.25 -0.67 -25.00
N LEU A 5 57.07 -0.09 -24.12
CA LEU A 5 56.90 1.24 -23.50
C LEU A 5 58.15 2.08 -23.75
N SER A 6 57.97 3.40 -23.92
CA SER A 6 59.00 4.42 -23.67
C SER A 6 58.30 5.79 -23.52
N SER A 7 58.19 6.45 -22.36
CA SER A 7 59.21 6.95 -21.41
C SER A 7 59.81 8.32 -21.82
N SER A 8 59.25 9.44 -21.32
CA SER A 8 59.82 10.23 -20.19
C SER A 8 60.62 11.47 -20.69
N PRO A 9 61.14 12.43 -19.87
CA PRO A 9 61.26 12.43 -18.39
C PRO A 9 61.07 13.79 -17.62
N THR A 10 61.22 13.72 -16.29
CA THR A 10 61.64 14.78 -15.30
C THR A 10 60.74 15.99 -15.01
N ALA A 11 60.69 16.58 -13.81
CA ALA A 11 61.29 16.30 -12.48
C ALA A 11 60.29 16.82 -11.38
N ALA A 12 60.07 16.20 -10.20
CA ALA A 12 60.95 15.93 -9.03
C ALA A 12 61.27 17.20 -8.20
N ALA A 13 61.33 17.20 -6.85
CA ALA A 13 61.42 16.10 -5.88
C ALA A 13 60.93 16.47 -4.44
N THR A 14 60.72 15.44 -3.57
CA THR A 14 61.02 15.34 -2.09
C THR A 14 60.76 16.53 -1.13
N THR A 15 60.28 16.42 0.11
CA THR A 15 60.00 15.32 1.09
C THR A 15 59.03 15.89 2.19
N ALA A 16 58.68 15.32 3.35
CA ALA A 16 59.22 14.24 4.21
C ALA A 16 58.09 13.47 4.94
N ALA A 17 58.24 13.11 6.23
CA ALA A 17 57.26 12.39 7.05
C ALA A 17 57.03 13.02 8.44
N GLY A 18 55.86 12.79 9.02
CA GLY A 18 55.50 13.16 10.40
C GLY A 18 54.05 12.76 10.70
N GLY A 19 53.80 12.06 11.81
CA GLY A 19 52.49 11.47 12.11
C GLY A 19 51.81 12.07 13.35
N ALA A 20 50.48 12.23 13.28
CA ALA A 20 49.61 12.48 14.43
C ALA A 20 48.19 11.96 14.13
N ALA A 21 47.55 11.32 15.10
CA ALA A 21 46.16 10.89 14.98
C ALA A 21 45.22 11.94 15.58
N HIS A 22 44.29 12.48 14.77
CA HIS A 22 43.28 13.43 15.23
C HIS A 22 41.87 12.85 15.16
N ARG A 23 41.28 12.63 16.34
CA ARG A 23 39.82 12.50 16.50
C ARG A 23 39.19 13.87 16.30
N PHE A 24 38.21 13.98 15.40
CA PHE A 24 37.32 15.14 15.38
C PHE A 24 36.21 14.97 16.42
N LEU A 25 36.09 15.94 17.32
CA LEU A 25 35.00 16.08 18.29
C LEU A 25 34.18 17.31 17.90
N TYR A 26 32.88 17.13 17.64
CA TYR A 26 31.97 18.23 17.42
C TYR A 26 31.53 18.85 18.77
N PRO A 27 31.65 20.18 18.95
CA PRO A 27 31.22 20.82 20.19
C PRO A 27 29.73 21.23 20.12
N HIS A 28 28.88 20.66 20.97
CA HIS A 28 27.61 21.29 21.30
C HIS A 28 27.85 22.55 22.14
N ARG A 29 27.17 23.65 21.79
CA ARG A 29 26.97 24.80 22.68
C ARG A 29 25.46 25.01 22.91
N PRO A 30 25.00 25.22 24.16
CA PRO A 30 23.63 25.59 24.45
C PRO A 30 23.42 27.11 24.30
N CYS A 31 22.18 27.51 24.02
CA CYS A 31 21.69 28.88 24.22
C CYS A 31 20.68 28.91 25.38
N LEU A 32 20.59 30.06 26.06
CA LEU A 32 19.97 30.20 27.38
C LEU A 32 18.51 30.68 27.37
N HIS A 33 17.85 30.48 28.51
CA HIS A 33 16.46 30.83 28.79
C HIS A 33 16.04 32.27 28.45
N ARG A 34 14.72 32.42 28.24
CA ARG A 34 13.98 33.56 28.83
C ARG A 34 12.74 33.05 29.59
N ALA A 35 12.92 32.77 30.88
CA ALA A 35 11.86 32.25 31.75
C ALA A 35 11.14 33.39 32.51
N GLY A 36 9.80 33.35 32.53
CA GLY A 36 8.99 34.19 33.39
C GLY A 36 9.04 33.73 34.85
N LYS A 37 9.01 34.67 35.80
CA LYS A 37 9.01 34.35 37.24
C LYS A 37 7.58 34.07 37.73
N ASN A 38 7.42 33.04 38.55
CA ASN A 38 6.68 33.16 39.81
C ASN A 38 7.24 32.15 40.81
N PHE A 39 7.29 32.54 42.10
CA PHE A 39 8.00 31.83 43.16
C PHE A 39 7.02 31.43 44.26
N VAL A 40 7.08 30.18 44.72
CA VAL A 40 6.53 29.74 46.01
C VAL A 40 7.61 28.89 46.69
N LEU A 41 7.73 29.00 48.02
CA LEU A 41 8.90 28.52 48.77
C LEU A 41 8.94 27.00 49.00
N LEU A 42 10.17 26.49 49.19
CA LEU A 42 10.44 25.13 49.65
C LEU A 42 10.04 24.94 51.12
N SER A 43 9.80 23.69 51.51
CA SER A 43 10.40 23.16 52.73
C SER A 43 10.84 21.70 52.51
N PHE A 44 12.01 21.34 53.04
CA PHE A 44 12.61 20.01 53.01
C PHE A 44 13.02 19.64 54.44
N VAL A 45 12.64 18.45 54.91
CA VAL A 45 13.15 17.85 56.17
C VAL A 45 13.43 16.36 55.91
N PRO A 46 14.61 15.81 56.28
CA PRO A 46 15.03 14.46 55.91
C PRO A 46 14.82 13.42 57.04
N CYS A 47 15.37 12.21 56.83
CA CYS A 47 15.33 11.00 57.68
C CYS A 47 14.01 10.19 57.60
N ARG A 48 14.04 8.85 57.75
CA ARG A 48 15.14 7.89 57.96
C ARG A 48 14.75 6.52 57.35
N ALA A 49 15.73 5.67 57.05
CA ALA A 49 15.44 4.30 56.62
C ALA A 49 15.11 3.38 57.81
N SER A 50 14.09 2.54 57.66
CA SER A 50 13.79 1.41 58.56
C SER A 50 13.20 0.24 57.77
N SER A 51 13.69 -0.97 58.01
CA SER A 51 13.27 -2.19 57.33
C SER A 51 12.11 -2.87 58.05
N VAL A 52 11.00 -3.16 57.35
CA VAL A 52 9.89 -3.97 57.88
C VAL A 52 9.47 -5.04 56.84
N ALA A 53 8.99 -6.16 57.36
CA ALA A 53 8.75 -7.47 56.72
C ALA A 53 8.07 -7.50 55.34
N ARG A 54 8.39 -8.57 54.59
CA ARG A 54 7.54 -9.09 53.49
C ARG A 54 6.20 -9.57 54.05
N GLY A 55 5.10 -8.91 53.69
CA GLY A 55 3.75 -9.46 53.87
C GLY A 55 3.32 -10.26 52.64
N LEU A 56 2.94 -11.53 52.82
CA LEU A 56 2.13 -12.22 51.79
C LEU A 56 0.69 -11.71 51.88
N ILE A 57 0.22 -11.02 50.84
CA ILE A 57 -1.21 -10.73 50.70
C ILE A 57 -1.88 -11.98 50.14
N ARG A 58 -2.45 -12.79 51.04
CA ARG A 58 -3.28 -13.95 50.71
C ARG A 58 -4.75 -13.57 50.87
N GLY A 59 -5.34 -13.00 49.84
CA GLY A 59 -6.78 -12.71 49.79
C GLY A 59 -7.57 -13.93 49.35
N MET A 60 -8.59 -14.32 50.13
CA MET A 60 -9.52 -15.41 49.80
C MET A 60 -10.86 -14.86 49.35
N ALA A 61 -11.48 -15.52 48.37
CA ALA A 61 -12.92 -15.64 48.24
C ALA A 61 -13.20 -16.83 47.30
N ASP A 62 -13.41 -18.02 47.86
CA ASP A 62 -13.89 -19.16 47.09
C ASP A 62 -15.34 -18.90 46.65
N VAL A 63 -15.59 -18.94 45.34
CA VAL A 63 -16.95 -18.95 44.78
C VAL A 63 -17.22 -20.38 44.34
N GLU A 64 -18.05 -21.11 45.10
CA GLU A 64 -18.49 -22.46 44.72
C GLU A 64 -19.44 -22.38 43.52
N THR A 65 -18.89 -22.46 42.31
CA THR A 65 -19.69 -22.55 41.08
C THR A 65 -20.43 -23.88 41.05
N GLN A 66 -21.76 -23.83 41.05
CA GLN A 66 -22.59 -25.04 41.06
C GLN A 66 -22.31 -25.91 39.83
N LYS A 67 -21.93 -27.17 40.09
CA LYS A 67 -21.38 -28.08 39.07
C LYS A 67 -22.47 -28.79 38.27
N ALA A 68 -23.16 -28.04 37.41
CA ALA A 68 -24.06 -28.61 36.41
C ALA A 68 -23.25 -29.42 35.37
N ALA A 69 -23.61 -30.68 35.15
CA ALA A 69 -22.93 -31.58 34.22
C ALA A 69 -23.51 -31.45 32.79
N SER A 70 -23.05 -30.47 32.03
CA SER A 70 -23.24 -30.40 30.58
C SER A 70 -22.25 -31.34 29.85
N PRO A 71 -22.58 -31.82 28.62
CA PRO A 71 -21.66 -32.65 27.85
C PRO A 71 -20.39 -31.88 27.47
N SER A 72 -19.22 -32.52 27.55
CA SER A 72 -17.91 -31.87 27.43
C SER A 72 -17.50 -31.56 25.98
N ILE A 73 -18.14 -30.55 25.39
CA ILE A 73 -17.86 -30.04 24.02
C ILE A 73 -16.42 -29.49 23.88
N LEU A 74 -15.77 -29.15 24.99
CA LEU A 74 -14.42 -28.55 25.05
C LEU A 74 -13.29 -29.53 25.43
N ALA A 75 -13.48 -30.84 25.21
CA ALA A 75 -12.50 -31.86 25.59
C ALA A 75 -11.18 -31.73 24.80
N VAL A 76 -10.06 -31.72 25.53
CA VAL A 76 -8.70 -31.62 24.97
C VAL A 76 -8.44 -32.79 24.00
N GLY A 77 -8.28 -32.47 22.72
CA GLY A 77 -8.05 -33.45 21.65
C GLY A 77 -9.08 -33.40 20.50
N HIS A 78 -10.20 -32.69 20.66
CA HIS A 78 -11.09 -32.38 19.55
C HIS A 78 -10.51 -31.26 18.67
N LYS A 79 -10.71 -31.39 17.35
CA LYS A 79 -10.32 -30.36 16.38
C LYS A 79 -11.31 -29.18 16.44
N GLN A 80 -10.83 -27.95 16.61
CA GLN A 80 -11.71 -26.77 16.72
C GLN A 80 -11.30 -25.63 15.78
N ALA A 81 -12.27 -25.05 15.09
CA ALA A 81 -12.11 -23.89 14.22
C ALA A 81 -12.96 -22.71 14.72
N LEU A 82 -12.33 -21.58 15.02
CA LEU A 82 -13.03 -20.32 15.34
C LEU A 82 -13.23 -19.53 14.05
N ILE A 83 -14.48 -19.13 13.76
CA ILE A 83 -14.84 -18.36 12.57
C ILE A 83 -15.56 -17.07 13.02
N SER A 84 -15.09 -15.91 12.58
CA SER A 84 -15.74 -14.61 12.87
C SER A 84 -15.53 -13.66 11.71
N LEU A 85 -16.57 -13.49 10.89
CA LEU A 85 -16.46 -12.83 9.58
C LEU A 85 -17.49 -11.71 9.41
N SER A 86 -16.99 -10.54 9.04
CA SER A 86 -17.81 -9.48 8.46
C SER A 86 -18.27 -9.89 7.06
N ASP A 87 -17.30 -10.16 6.17
CA ASP A 87 -17.53 -10.61 4.80
C ASP A 87 -17.66 -12.13 4.73
N LYS A 88 -18.79 -12.61 4.21
CA LYS A 88 -19.20 -14.03 4.26
C LYS A 88 -19.10 -14.72 2.90
N ARG A 89 -18.33 -14.17 1.96
CA ARG A 89 -17.99 -14.85 0.69
C ARG A 89 -17.32 -16.20 0.96
N ASP A 90 -17.74 -17.20 0.18
CA ASP A 90 -17.27 -18.59 0.23
C ASP A 90 -17.39 -19.29 1.60
N LEU A 91 -18.31 -18.83 2.46
CA LEU A 91 -18.51 -19.35 3.82
C LEU A 91 -19.01 -20.82 3.86
N SER A 92 -19.86 -21.24 2.92
CA SER A 92 -20.30 -22.63 2.81
C SER A 92 -19.14 -23.56 2.46
N LEU A 93 -18.35 -23.23 1.42
CA LEU A 93 -17.13 -23.97 1.04
C LEU A 93 -16.19 -24.18 2.23
N LEU A 94 -16.00 -23.15 3.06
CA LEU A 94 -15.21 -23.24 4.28
C LEU A 94 -15.87 -24.14 5.33
N GLY A 95 -17.15 -23.93 5.64
CA GLY A 95 -17.88 -24.66 6.66
C GLY A 95 -18.00 -26.15 6.36
N ASP A 96 -18.46 -26.50 5.16
CA ASP A 96 -18.58 -27.87 4.66
C ASP A 96 -17.22 -28.58 4.65
N GLY A 97 -16.19 -27.89 4.16
CA GLY A 97 -14.83 -28.42 4.11
C GLY A 97 -14.24 -28.71 5.49
N LEU A 98 -14.47 -27.83 6.46
CA LEU A 98 -14.02 -28.01 7.85
C LEU A 98 -14.82 -29.10 8.57
N GLN A 99 -16.15 -29.11 8.45
CA GLN A 99 -17.01 -30.13 9.06
C GLN A 99 -16.71 -31.53 8.49
N GLY A 100 -16.51 -31.65 7.18
CA GLY A 100 -16.07 -32.89 6.51
C GLY A 100 -14.68 -33.39 6.94
N LEU A 101 -13.84 -32.50 7.48
CA LEU A 101 -12.53 -32.84 8.07
C LEU A 101 -12.59 -33.11 9.59
N GLY A 102 -13.78 -33.10 10.18
CA GLY A 102 -14.03 -33.37 11.59
C GLY A 102 -13.70 -32.22 12.53
N TYR A 103 -13.74 -30.97 12.05
CA TYR A 103 -13.63 -29.78 12.90
C TYR A 103 -14.99 -29.43 13.52
N SER A 104 -15.02 -29.22 14.83
CA SER A 104 -16.10 -28.49 15.49
C SER A 104 -15.94 -27.00 15.23
N ILE A 105 -16.99 -26.34 14.73
CA ILE A 105 -16.95 -24.93 14.37
C ILE A 105 -17.52 -24.08 15.50
N VAL A 106 -16.78 -23.06 15.90
CA VAL A 106 -17.14 -22.06 16.90
C VAL A 106 -17.30 -20.71 16.21
N SER A 107 -18.37 -19.97 16.47
CA SER A 107 -18.65 -18.74 15.71
C SER A 107 -19.36 -17.64 16.51
N THR A 108 -19.16 -16.39 16.07
CA THR A 108 -19.84 -15.19 16.61
C THR A 108 -21.20 -14.96 15.94
N GLY A 109 -22.21 -14.48 16.69
CA GLY A 109 -23.63 -14.40 16.30
C GLY A 109 -23.95 -14.32 14.80
N GLY A 110 -23.69 -13.17 14.16
CA GLY A 110 -24.00 -12.96 12.74
C GLY A 110 -23.20 -13.80 11.72
N THR A 111 -22.12 -14.46 12.15
CA THR A 111 -21.39 -15.46 11.36
C THR A 111 -21.87 -16.88 11.68
N ALA A 112 -22.33 -17.14 12.92
CA ALA A 112 -22.93 -18.40 13.32
C ALA A 112 -24.23 -18.64 12.57
N PHE A 113 -25.12 -17.65 12.52
CA PHE A 113 -26.39 -17.72 11.80
C PHE A 113 -26.21 -18.08 10.31
N ALA A 114 -25.26 -17.43 9.62
CA ALA A 114 -25.00 -17.69 8.20
C ALA A 114 -24.35 -19.06 7.92
N LEU A 115 -23.75 -19.70 8.94
CA LEU A 115 -23.29 -21.09 8.88
C LEU A 115 -24.45 -22.06 9.15
N GLU A 116 -25.30 -21.75 10.14
CA GLU A 116 -26.52 -22.50 10.46
C GLU A 116 -27.48 -22.54 9.25
N GLU A 117 -27.67 -21.43 8.53
CA GLU A 117 -28.43 -21.36 7.27
C GLU A 117 -27.80 -22.20 6.14
N ALA A 118 -26.48 -22.38 6.13
CA ALA A 118 -25.78 -23.25 5.19
C ALA A 118 -25.85 -24.75 5.58
N GLY A 119 -26.49 -25.09 6.71
CA GLY A 119 -26.58 -26.46 7.24
C GLY A 119 -25.36 -26.91 8.04
N VAL A 120 -24.42 -26.00 8.33
CA VAL A 120 -23.18 -26.28 9.08
C VAL A 120 -23.46 -26.23 10.58
N SER A 121 -22.93 -27.20 11.32
CA SER A 121 -23.12 -27.28 12.78
C SER A 121 -22.16 -26.36 13.52
N VAL A 122 -22.68 -25.50 14.40
CA VAL A 122 -21.94 -24.43 15.07
C VAL A 122 -22.22 -24.40 16.57
N THR A 123 -21.17 -24.15 17.36
CA THR A 123 -21.28 -23.71 18.76
C THR A 123 -21.04 -22.20 18.83
N LYS A 124 -21.91 -21.44 19.50
CA LYS A 124 -21.77 -19.98 19.62
C LYS A 124 -20.72 -19.63 20.66
N VAL A 125 -19.96 -18.55 20.42
CA VAL A 125 -18.89 -18.10 21.34
C VAL A 125 -19.39 -17.93 22.78
N GLU A 126 -20.61 -17.44 22.95
CA GLU A 126 -21.28 -17.25 24.25
C GLU A 126 -21.44 -18.56 25.06
N GLU A 127 -21.61 -19.71 24.38
CA GLU A 127 -21.70 -21.03 25.00
C GLU A 127 -20.35 -21.48 25.61
N ILE A 128 -19.23 -20.92 25.14
CA ILE A 128 -17.85 -21.28 25.53
C ILE A 128 -17.25 -20.23 26.49
N THR A 129 -17.66 -18.98 26.39
CA THR A 129 -17.32 -17.92 27.36
C THR A 129 -18.20 -17.98 28.61
N HIS A 130 -19.42 -18.50 28.49
CA HIS A 130 -20.51 -18.30 29.45
C HIS A 130 -20.77 -16.81 29.76
N PHE A 131 -20.51 -15.96 28.77
CA PHE A 131 -20.56 -14.50 28.88
C PHE A 131 -21.20 -13.93 27.60
N PRO A 132 -22.25 -13.10 27.71
CA PRO A 132 -22.99 -12.60 26.56
C PRO A 132 -22.19 -11.54 25.78
N GLU A 133 -22.59 -11.30 24.54
CA GLU A 133 -22.14 -10.15 23.76
C GLU A 133 -22.53 -8.84 24.48
N MET A 134 -21.56 -7.93 24.67
CA MET A 134 -21.71 -6.70 25.45
C MET A 134 -21.24 -5.46 24.69
N LEU A 135 -21.78 -4.30 25.09
CA LEU A 135 -21.48 -2.98 24.54
C LEU A 135 -21.68 -2.96 23.01
N ASP A 136 -22.88 -3.32 22.57
CA ASP A 136 -23.32 -3.25 21.16
C ASP A 136 -22.37 -3.98 20.20
N GLY A 137 -21.87 -5.15 20.62
CA GLY A 137 -20.98 -6.02 19.85
C GLY A 137 -19.49 -5.69 19.95
N ARG A 138 -19.11 -4.63 20.68
CA ARG A 138 -17.70 -4.24 20.93
C ARG A 138 -16.96 -5.27 21.79
N VAL A 139 -17.65 -5.99 22.68
CA VAL A 139 -17.07 -7.02 23.57
C VAL A 139 -17.79 -8.35 23.36
N LYS A 140 -17.23 -9.19 22.47
CA LYS A 140 -17.73 -10.53 22.13
C LYS A 140 -16.71 -11.66 22.25
N THR A 141 -15.48 -11.44 21.79
CA THR A 141 -14.43 -12.48 21.70
C THR A 141 -13.21 -12.23 22.60
N LEU A 142 -13.17 -11.08 23.30
CA LEU A 142 -12.07 -10.64 24.16
C LEU A 142 -12.06 -11.38 25.53
N HIS A 143 -12.12 -12.71 25.50
CA HIS A 143 -12.29 -13.57 26.68
C HIS A 143 -11.13 -14.56 26.86
N PRO A 144 -10.70 -14.89 28.11
CA PRO A 144 -9.65 -15.87 28.37
C PRO A 144 -9.91 -17.27 27.79
N SER A 145 -11.17 -17.75 27.73
CA SER A 145 -11.48 -19.03 27.08
C SER A 145 -11.13 -19.04 25.59
N ILE A 146 -11.26 -17.90 24.91
CA ILE A 146 -10.96 -17.78 23.48
C ILE A 146 -9.46 -17.57 23.28
N HIS A 147 -8.88 -16.52 23.88
CA HIS A 147 -7.46 -16.21 23.68
C HIS A 147 -6.52 -17.23 24.32
N GLY A 148 -6.92 -17.90 25.41
CA GLY A 148 -6.18 -19.02 25.99
C GLY A 148 -6.12 -20.22 25.05
N GLY A 149 -7.26 -20.61 24.46
CA GLY A 149 -7.32 -21.68 23.47
C GLY A 149 -6.56 -21.41 22.17
N ILE A 150 -6.33 -20.14 21.83
CA ILE A 150 -5.51 -19.72 20.68
C ILE A 150 -4.02 -19.60 21.04
N LEU A 151 -3.68 -19.09 22.24
CA LEU A 151 -2.29 -18.76 22.64
C LEU A 151 -1.57 -19.86 23.43
N ALA A 152 -2.26 -20.93 23.83
CA ALA A 152 -1.63 -22.07 24.48
C ALA A 152 -0.66 -22.77 23.53
N ARG A 153 0.58 -22.91 24.00
CA ARG A 153 1.63 -23.64 23.30
C ARG A 153 1.49 -25.13 23.61
N ARG A 154 1.14 -25.92 22.60
CA ARG A 154 0.88 -27.36 22.74
C ARG A 154 2.15 -28.15 23.05
N ASP A 155 3.32 -27.57 22.74
CA ASP A 155 4.64 -28.09 23.12
C ASP A 155 5.06 -27.75 24.56
N HIS A 156 4.22 -27.13 25.39
CA HIS A 156 4.51 -26.77 26.77
C HIS A 156 3.44 -27.29 27.74
N ASN A 157 3.74 -28.40 28.43
CA ASN A 157 2.82 -29.08 29.36
C ASN A 157 2.11 -28.11 30.32
N HIS A 158 2.81 -27.16 30.92
CA HIS A 158 2.23 -26.18 31.84
C HIS A 158 1.12 -25.31 31.21
N HIS A 159 1.18 -25.01 29.90
CA HIS A 159 0.08 -24.32 29.21
C HIS A 159 -1.14 -25.22 29.08
N MET A 160 -0.95 -26.49 28.68
CA MET A 160 -2.02 -27.47 28.52
C MET A 160 -2.68 -27.84 29.87
N GLU A 161 -1.88 -27.96 30.93
CA GLU A 161 -2.39 -28.10 32.30
C GLU A 161 -3.20 -26.87 32.71
N ALA A 162 -2.72 -25.65 32.43
CA ALA A 162 -3.46 -24.43 32.77
C ALA A 162 -4.80 -24.35 32.04
N LEU A 163 -4.85 -24.70 30.74
CA LEU A 163 -6.10 -24.81 30.00
C LEU A 163 -7.03 -25.85 30.64
N SER A 164 -6.53 -27.05 30.94
CA SER A 164 -7.30 -28.12 31.56
C SER A 164 -7.85 -27.74 32.94
N ARG A 165 -7.06 -27.08 33.79
CA ARG A 165 -7.48 -26.57 35.11
C ARG A 165 -8.61 -25.53 35.03
N HIS A 166 -8.76 -24.86 33.89
CA HIS A 166 -9.81 -23.85 33.63
C HIS A 166 -10.89 -24.32 32.63
N ASN A 167 -10.88 -25.61 32.22
CA ASN A 167 -11.80 -26.19 31.23
C ASN A 167 -11.79 -25.50 29.85
N ILE A 168 -10.65 -24.94 29.44
CA ILE A 168 -10.49 -24.21 28.18
C ILE A 168 -10.07 -25.18 27.05
N GLY A 169 -10.81 -25.21 25.95
CA GLY A 169 -10.45 -25.95 24.72
C GLY A 169 -9.32 -25.29 23.91
N THR A 170 -8.83 -25.96 22.87
CA THR A 170 -7.78 -25.42 21.98
C THR A 170 -8.29 -25.25 20.55
N PHE A 171 -8.01 -24.08 19.95
CA PHE A 171 -8.28 -23.84 18.54
C PHE A 171 -7.11 -24.29 17.67
N ASP A 172 -7.42 -24.96 16.57
CA ASP A 172 -6.47 -25.32 15.50
C ASP A 172 -6.48 -24.29 14.36
N ILE A 173 -7.62 -23.62 14.18
CA ILE A 173 -7.88 -22.70 13.07
C ILE A 173 -8.61 -21.47 13.60
N VAL A 174 -8.23 -20.29 13.12
CA VAL A 174 -8.89 -19.01 13.37
C VAL A 174 -9.08 -18.32 12.02
N VAL A 175 -10.32 -18.26 11.54
CA VAL A 175 -10.71 -17.62 10.28
C VAL A 175 -11.45 -16.31 10.59
N VAL A 176 -10.79 -15.19 10.32
CA VAL A 176 -11.28 -13.85 10.71
C VAL A 176 -10.96 -12.84 9.62
N ASN A 177 -11.98 -12.17 9.11
CA ASN A 177 -11.82 -10.94 8.33
C ASN A 177 -12.46 -9.77 9.08
N LEU A 178 -11.84 -8.60 8.94
CA LEU A 178 -12.17 -7.40 9.71
C LEU A 178 -13.44 -6.72 9.20
N TYR A 179 -13.97 -5.79 10.00
CA TYR A 179 -14.98 -4.85 9.51
C TYR A 179 -14.41 -4.06 8.32
N PRO A 180 -15.22 -3.73 7.29
CA PRO A 180 -14.78 -3.13 6.04
C PRO A 180 -14.55 -1.61 6.21
N PHE A 181 -13.73 -1.24 7.20
CA PHE A 181 -13.44 0.14 7.57
C PHE A 181 -12.93 0.94 6.37
N TYR A 182 -12.02 0.34 5.57
CA TYR A 182 -11.48 0.95 4.36
C TYR A 182 -12.60 1.29 3.37
N GLU A 183 -13.44 0.33 3.01
CA GLU A 183 -14.56 0.49 2.07
C GLU A 183 -15.64 1.44 2.62
N LYS A 184 -15.81 1.50 3.95
CA LYS A 184 -16.78 2.36 4.65
C LYS A 184 -16.33 3.82 4.64
N VAL A 185 -15.09 4.13 5.04
CA VAL A 185 -14.54 5.51 4.99
C VAL A 185 -14.29 6.02 3.57
N THR A 186 -14.13 5.12 2.60
CA THR A 186 -13.95 5.47 1.18
C THR A 186 -15.23 5.49 0.35
N SER A 187 -16.38 5.22 0.99
CA SER A 187 -17.68 5.23 0.31
C SER A 187 -18.05 6.62 -0.21
N ALA A 188 -18.73 6.66 -1.37
CA ALA A 188 -18.95 7.90 -2.13
C ALA A 188 -19.79 8.98 -1.40
N ASN A 189 -20.52 8.61 -0.35
CA ASN A 189 -21.32 9.53 0.47
C ASN A 189 -20.55 10.07 1.69
N GLY A 190 -19.33 9.57 1.95
CA GLY A 190 -18.66 9.71 3.23
C GLY A 190 -19.39 8.99 4.38
N ILE A 191 -18.91 9.21 5.59
CA ILE A 191 -19.51 8.74 6.85
C ILE A 191 -19.36 9.82 7.94
N THR A 192 -20.13 9.72 9.03
CA THR A 192 -19.91 10.56 10.22
C THR A 192 -18.66 10.11 10.99
N PHE A 193 -18.20 10.94 11.92
CA PHE A 193 -17.12 10.57 12.83
C PHE A 193 -17.52 9.35 13.68
N GLU A 194 -18.75 9.36 14.18
CA GLU A 194 -19.34 8.31 15.00
C GLU A 194 -19.44 6.98 14.23
N ASP A 195 -19.94 7.00 12.98
CA ASP A 195 -19.95 5.83 12.09
C ASP A 195 -18.54 5.27 11.89
N GLY A 196 -17.53 6.14 11.74
CA GLY A 196 -16.14 5.75 11.60
C GLY A 196 -15.62 5.03 12.85
N ILE A 197 -15.86 5.60 14.03
CA ILE A 197 -15.47 5.02 15.32
C ILE A 197 -16.14 3.65 15.56
N GLU A 198 -17.43 3.47 15.26
CA GLU A 198 -18.10 2.16 15.41
C GLU A 198 -17.62 1.11 14.38
N ASN A 199 -16.96 1.51 13.29
CA ASN A 199 -16.36 0.60 12.32
C ASN A 199 -14.90 0.21 12.64
N ILE A 200 -14.34 0.68 13.76
CA ILE A 200 -13.01 0.26 14.26
C ILE A 200 -13.16 -1.07 15.04
N ASP A 201 -12.82 -2.18 14.39
CA ASP A 201 -12.85 -3.52 14.97
C ASP A 201 -11.69 -3.74 15.95
N ILE A 202 -12.00 -4.08 17.19
CA ILE A 202 -11.03 -4.41 18.25
C ILE A 202 -10.86 -5.93 18.40
N GLY A 203 -11.94 -6.70 18.16
CA GLY A 203 -11.97 -8.15 18.35
C GLY A 203 -11.21 -8.88 17.25
N GLY A 204 -11.46 -8.51 16.00
CA GLY A 204 -10.84 -9.11 14.82
C GLY A 204 -9.31 -9.01 14.84
N PRO A 205 -8.70 -7.83 14.96
CA PRO A 205 -7.24 -7.70 14.97
C PRO A 205 -6.61 -8.43 16.16
N THR A 206 -7.30 -8.51 17.31
CA THR A 206 -6.81 -9.23 18.50
C THR A 206 -6.82 -10.74 18.28
N LEU A 207 -7.87 -11.30 17.65
CA LEU A 207 -7.91 -12.71 17.24
C LEU A 207 -6.84 -13.05 16.20
N ILE A 208 -6.73 -12.25 15.14
CA ILE A 208 -5.77 -12.44 14.05
C ILE A 208 -4.33 -12.42 14.59
N ARG A 209 -3.97 -11.42 15.40
CA ARG A 209 -2.63 -11.30 16.01
C ARG A 209 -2.34 -12.44 16.99
N ALA A 210 -3.34 -12.93 17.74
CA ALA A 210 -3.17 -14.06 18.64
C ALA A 210 -2.87 -15.36 17.88
N ALA A 211 -3.63 -15.66 16.82
CA ALA A 211 -3.43 -16.85 16.00
C ALA A 211 -2.12 -16.79 15.20
N ALA A 212 -1.80 -15.64 14.59
CA ALA A 212 -0.54 -15.43 13.88
C ALA A 212 0.69 -15.52 14.79
N LYS A 213 0.58 -15.08 16.05
CA LYS A 213 1.62 -15.29 17.08
C LYS A 213 1.84 -16.77 17.36
N ASN A 214 0.76 -17.55 17.54
CA ASN A 214 0.84 -18.99 17.83
C ASN A 214 0.79 -19.89 16.57
N HIS A 215 1.26 -19.38 15.42
CA HIS A 215 1.12 -20.04 14.13
C HIS A 215 1.76 -21.43 14.01
N LYS A 216 2.59 -21.83 14.98
CA LYS A 216 3.09 -23.21 15.08
C LYS A 216 1.92 -24.18 15.26
N ASP A 217 1.03 -23.87 16.20
CA ASP A 217 -0.04 -24.75 16.65
C ASP A 217 -1.40 -24.38 15.99
N VAL A 218 -1.58 -23.12 15.56
CA VAL A 218 -2.83 -22.58 15.01
C VAL A 218 -2.64 -22.12 13.55
N LEU A 219 -3.62 -22.37 12.67
CA LEU A 219 -3.73 -21.73 11.36
C LEU A 219 -4.54 -20.43 11.47
N VAL A 220 -4.03 -19.34 10.92
CA VAL A 220 -4.76 -18.06 10.82
C VAL A 220 -5.13 -17.80 9.36
N VAL A 221 -6.36 -17.39 9.10
CA VAL A 221 -6.87 -17.16 7.74
C VAL A 221 -7.66 -15.85 7.71
N VAL A 222 -7.33 -14.96 6.77
CA VAL A 222 -7.86 -13.58 6.72
C VAL A 222 -8.47 -13.17 5.37
N ASP A 223 -8.49 -14.09 4.41
CA ASP A 223 -8.92 -13.85 3.03
C ASP A 223 -9.55 -15.13 2.47
N HIS A 224 -10.75 -15.00 1.91
CA HIS A 224 -11.52 -16.10 1.33
C HIS A 224 -10.76 -16.85 0.22
N LYS A 225 -9.85 -16.18 -0.48
CA LYS A 225 -9.00 -16.78 -1.53
C LYS A 225 -8.04 -17.84 -1.01
N ASP A 226 -7.73 -17.86 0.29
CA ASP A 226 -6.88 -18.89 0.88
C ASP A 226 -7.67 -20.16 1.24
N TYR A 227 -9.01 -20.13 1.32
CA TYR A 227 -9.82 -21.26 1.80
C TYR A 227 -9.52 -22.59 1.08
N PRO A 228 -9.42 -22.67 -0.27
CA PRO A 228 -9.14 -23.94 -0.95
C PRO A 228 -7.77 -24.53 -0.57
N ALA A 229 -6.74 -23.68 -0.49
CA ALA A 229 -5.38 -24.11 -0.15
C ALA A 229 -5.24 -24.49 1.34
N VAL A 230 -6.05 -23.88 2.22
CA VAL A 230 -6.15 -24.28 3.64
C VAL A 230 -6.84 -25.64 3.76
N LEU A 231 -7.95 -25.87 3.06
CA LEU A 231 -8.64 -27.16 3.06
C LEU A 231 -7.77 -28.30 2.49
N GLU A 232 -7.01 -28.03 1.41
CA GLU A 232 -6.01 -28.95 0.86
C GLU A 232 -4.89 -29.26 1.88
N PHE A 233 -4.32 -28.23 2.53
CA PHE A 233 -3.31 -28.40 3.58
C PHE A 233 -3.82 -29.28 4.73
N LEU A 234 -5.10 -29.14 5.10
CA LEU A 234 -5.74 -29.91 6.18
C LEU A 234 -6.13 -31.34 5.80
N GLN A 235 -6.25 -31.64 4.50
CA GLN A 235 -6.34 -33.01 3.97
C GLN A 235 -4.95 -33.69 3.89
N GLY A 236 -3.89 -32.88 3.78
CA GLY A 236 -2.50 -33.33 3.67
C GLY A 236 -1.98 -34.07 4.92
N LYS A 237 -1.04 -35.00 4.69
CA LYS A 237 -0.36 -35.77 5.76
C LYS A 237 0.96 -35.16 6.24
N GLN A 238 1.30 -33.92 5.83
CA GLN A 238 2.56 -33.26 6.20
C GLN A 238 2.31 -31.86 6.75
N ASP A 239 2.84 -31.60 7.94
CA ASP A 239 2.76 -30.28 8.57
C ASP A 239 3.75 -29.30 7.92
N ASN A 240 3.33 -28.66 6.83
CA ASN A 240 4.15 -27.67 6.13
C ASN A 240 4.23 -26.36 6.92
N GLN A 241 5.20 -26.27 7.83
CA GLN A 241 5.42 -25.11 8.69
C GLN A 241 5.74 -23.81 7.93
N HIS A 242 6.20 -23.89 6.66
CA HIS A 242 6.36 -22.70 5.81
C HIS A 242 5.00 -22.12 5.38
N PHE A 243 4.00 -22.97 5.09
CA PHE A 243 2.62 -22.52 4.83
C PHE A 243 2.04 -21.80 6.05
N ARG A 244 2.24 -22.36 7.26
CA ARG A 244 1.86 -21.71 8.53
C ARG A 244 2.48 -20.33 8.70
N ARG A 245 3.78 -20.16 8.41
CA ARG A 245 4.46 -18.85 8.44
C ARG A 245 3.93 -17.88 7.38
N LYS A 246 3.63 -18.36 6.17
CA LYS A 246 3.07 -17.53 5.09
C LYS A 246 1.71 -16.94 5.49
N LEU A 247 0.84 -17.76 6.09
CA LEU A 247 -0.44 -17.34 6.66
C LEU A 247 -0.25 -16.34 7.81
N ALA A 248 0.65 -16.62 8.75
CA ALA A 248 0.97 -15.70 9.86
C ALA A 248 1.49 -14.34 9.38
N TRP A 249 2.34 -14.32 8.35
CA TRP A 249 2.80 -13.09 7.71
C TRP A 249 1.64 -12.33 7.06
N LYS A 250 0.79 -13.00 6.27
CA LYS A 250 -0.40 -12.40 5.64
C LYS A 250 -1.36 -11.79 6.67
N ALA A 251 -1.56 -12.49 7.79
CA ALA A 251 -2.36 -12.04 8.93
C ALA A 251 -1.80 -10.76 9.58
N PHE A 252 -0.50 -10.70 9.88
CA PHE A 252 0.12 -9.48 10.41
C PHE A 252 0.13 -8.33 9.38
N GLN A 253 0.33 -8.63 8.10
CA GLN A 253 0.27 -7.62 7.04
C GLN A 253 -1.14 -7.04 6.85
N HIS A 254 -2.18 -7.88 6.95
CA HIS A 254 -3.58 -7.44 6.87
C HIS A 254 -3.91 -6.45 8.00
N VAL A 255 -3.52 -6.78 9.25
CA VAL A 255 -3.72 -5.87 10.39
C VAL A 255 -2.86 -4.60 10.25
N ALA A 256 -1.60 -4.69 9.81
CA ALA A 256 -0.76 -3.50 9.61
C ALA A 256 -1.35 -2.54 8.55
N SER A 257 -1.94 -3.08 7.47
CA SER A 257 -2.64 -2.28 6.45
C SER A 257 -3.95 -1.68 6.97
N TYR A 258 -4.69 -2.41 7.82
CA TYR A 258 -5.90 -1.91 8.48
C TYR A 258 -5.58 -0.78 9.47
N ASP A 259 -4.62 -0.99 10.37
CA ASP A 259 -4.15 0.01 11.35
C ASP A 259 -3.62 1.28 10.66
N SER A 260 -2.99 1.14 9.48
CA SER A 260 -2.56 2.28 8.65
C SER A 260 -3.75 3.12 8.18
N ALA A 261 -4.82 2.49 7.67
CA ALA A 261 -6.02 3.20 7.22
C ALA A 261 -6.77 3.86 8.39
N VAL A 262 -6.88 3.18 9.54
CA VAL A 262 -7.47 3.77 10.77
C VAL A 262 -6.66 4.97 11.25
N SER A 263 -5.32 4.87 11.26
CA SER A 263 -4.44 5.97 11.67
C SER A 263 -4.53 7.18 10.72
N GLU A 264 -4.58 6.94 9.40
CA GLU A 264 -4.70 8.01 8.41
C GLU A 264 -6.07 8.70 8.45
N TRP A 265 -7.15 7.91 8.64
CA TRP A 265 -8.50 8.45 8.81
C TRP A 265 -8.60 9.32 10.07
N LEU A 266 -8.11 8.82 11.22
CA LEU A 266 -8.12 9.55 12.49
C LEU A 266 -7.33 10.86 12.43
N TRP A 267 -6.16 10.87 11.79
CA TRP A 267 -5.36 12.10 11.63
C TRP A 267 -6.17 13.20 10.93
N LYS A 268 -6.88 12.85 9.85
CA LYS A 268 -7.76 13.77 9.09
C LYS A 268 -8.98 14.27 9.86
N GLN A 269 -9.26 13.76 11.07
CA GLN A 269 -10.31 14.27 11.96
C GLN A 269 -9.77 15.28 13.00
N THR A 270 -8.46 15.52 13.05
CA THR A 270 -7.84 16.47 13.99
C THR A 270 -7.78 17.90 13.44
N GLU A 271 -7.71 18.89 14.32
CA GLU A 271 -7.57 20.31 13.92
C GLU A 271 -6.28 20.57 13.13
N ASP A 272 -5.22 19.82 13.43
CA ASP A 272 -3.92 19.84 12.74
C ASP A 272 -3.85 18.83 11.55
N GLY A 273 -4.98 18.30 11.08
CA GLY A 273 -5.09 17.14 10.17
C GLY A 273 -4.61 17.35 8.72
N ASP A 274 -3.34 17.69 8.55
CA ASP A 274 -2.69 18.01 7.28
C ASP A 274 -2.24 16.76 6.47
N LYS A 275 -1.49 17.00 5.38
CA LYS A 275 -0.95 15.95 4.50
C LYS A 275 0.36 15.33 4.99
N MET A 276 1.00 15.89 6.02
CA MET A 276 2.37 15.57 6.43
C MET A 276 2.43 15.30 7.96
N PRO A 277 1.66 14.33 8.47
CA PRO A 277 1.62 14.00 9.89
C PRO A 277 3.02 13.70 10.45
N PRO A 278 3.26 13.91 11.76
CA PRO A 278 4.52 13.58 12.43
C PRO A 278 4.98 12.11 12.28
N SER A 279 4.07 11.20 11.89
CA SER A 279 4.36 9.84 11.45
C SER A 279 3.24 9.35 10.53
N PHE A 280 3.59 8.76 9.38
CA PHE A 280 2.65 8.04 8.50
C PHE A 280 3.23 6.69 8.07
N THR A 281 2.33 5.80 7.62
CA THR A 281 2.67 4.48 7.08
C THR A 281 2.15 4.40 5.64
N VAL A 282 2.91 3.78 4.74
CA VAL A 282 2.50 3.56 3.34
C VAL A 282 2.16 2.08 3.14
N PRO A 283 0.86 1.68 3.20
CA PRO A 283 0.44 0.28 3.11
C PRO A 283 0.47 -0.24 1.67
N LEU A 284 1.65 -0.63 1.19
CA LEU A 284 1.84 -1.19 -0.15
C LEU A 284 1.31 -2.64 -0.28
N SER A 285 0.67 -2.93 -1.40
CA SER A 285 0.18 -4.28 -1.77
C SER A 285 0.73 -4.71 -3.14
N LEU A 286 1.26 -5.94 -3.24
CA LEU A 286 1.91 -6.42 -4.47
C LEU A 286 0.87 -6.61 -5.60
N LYS A 287 0.99 -5.83 -6.69
CA LYS A 287 0.14 -5.96 -7.89
C LYS A 287 0.71 -7.00 -8.85
N CYS A 288 2.00 -6.91 -9.17
CA CYS A 288 2.70 -7.87 -10.02
C CYS A 288 4.22 -7.85 -9.80
N THR A 289 4.89 -8.97 -10.09
CA THR A 289 6.35 -9.01 -10.22
C THR A 289 6.77 -8.55 -11.61
N LEU A 290 7.82 -7.73 -11.72
CA LEU A 290 8.33 -7.24 -13.00
C LEU A 290 9.52 -8.11 -13.45
N ARG A 291 9.74 -8.19 -14.77
CA ARG A 291 10.81 -9.01 -15.36
C ARG A 291 12.21 -8.62 -14.85
N TYR A 292 12.43 -7.32 -14.68
CA TYR A 292 13.60 -6.69 -14.07
C TYR A 292 13.26 -5.23 -13.70
N GLY A 293 14.16 -4.55 -12.99
CA GLY A 293 14.09 -3.12 -12.66
C GLY A 293 14.45 -2.21 -13.85
N GLU A 294 15.22 -1.17 -13.62
CA GLU A 294 15.73 -0.32 -14.72
C GLU A 294 16.64 -1.11 -15.67
N ASN A 295 17.48 -1.98 -15.08
CA ASN A 295 18.49 -2.78 -15.75
C ASN A 295 18.20 -4.28 -15.57
N PRO A 296 18.54 -5.15 -16.55
CA PRO A 296 18.23 -6.59 -16.52
C PRO A 296 18.77 -7.40 -15.33
N HIS A 297 19.73 -6.88 -14.57
CA HIS A 297 20.29 -7.54 -13.39
C HIS A 297 19.55 -7.21 -12.09
N GLN A 298 18.71 -6.18 -12.08
CA GLN A 298 17.90 -5.76 -10.92
C GLN A 298 16.57 -6.53 -10.92
N LYS A 299 16.15 -7.06 -9.76
CA LYS A 299 14.79 -7.58 -9.57
C LYS A 299 13.85 -6.42 -9.23
N ALA A 300 12.61 -6.44 -9.71
CA ALA A 300 11.60 -5.43 -9.37
C ALA A 300 10.19 -6.02 -9.32
N ALA A 301 9.28 -5.25 -8.74
CA ALA A 301 7.85 -5.54 -8.63
C ALA A 301 7.09 -4.22 -8.60
N PHE A 302 5.84 -4.23 -9.05
CA PHE A 302 4.94 -3.07 -8.95
C PHE A 302 3.94 -3.30 -7.80
N TYR A 303 3.76 -2.28 -6.98
CA TYR A 303 2.90 -2.30 -5.80
C TYR A 303 1.80 -1.25 -5.94
N ASP A 304 0.57 -1.64 -5.64
CA ASP A 304 -0.54 -0.71 -5.43
C ASP A 304 -0.49 -0.20 -4.00
N ASP A 305 -0.40 1.13 -3.86
CA ASP A 305 -0.57 1.82 -2.60
C ASP A 305 -2.04 1.73 -2.13
N ARG A 306 -2.24 1.56 -0.82
CA ARG A 306 -3.56 1.44 -0.18
C ARG A 306 -3.77 2.51 0.89
N SER A 307 -3.09 3.65 0.77
CA SER A 307 -3.38 4.86 1.54
C SER A 307 -4.75 5.43 1.15
N LEU A 308 -5.52 5.92 2.12
CA LEU A 308 -6.85 6.50 1.89
C LEU A 308 -6.78 7.77 1.03
N SER A 309 -5.67 8.51 1.12
CA SER A 309 -5.33 9.68 0.30
C SER A 309 -5.26 9.39 -1.20
N LEU A 310 -4.97 8.16 -1.62
CA LEU A 310 -4.83 7.77 -3.03
C LEU A 310 -6.08 7.10 -3.62
N VAL A 311 -7.14 6.99 -2.83
CA VAL A 311 -8.42 6.41 -3.26
C VAL A 311 -9.04 7.28 -4.35
N ASN A 312 -9.30 6.66 -5.51
CA ASN A 312 -9.76 7.33 -6.73
C ASN A 312 -8.83 8.46 -7.25
N ALA A 313 -7.60 8.60 -6.73
CA ALA A 313 -6.70 9.69 -7.10
C ALA A 313 -6.28 9.66 -8.57
N GLY A 314 -6.19 8.47 -9.19
CA GLY A 314 -5.91 8.30 -10.62
C GLY A 314 -4.46 7.89 -10.91
N GLY A 315 -3.87 8.44 -11.98
CA GLY A 315 -2.49 8.15 -12.38
C GLY A 315 -2.27 6.74 -12.95
N ILE A 316 -1.03 6.44 -13.37
CA ILE A 316 -0.71 5.19 -14.07
C ILE A 316 -0.85 3.94 -13.18
N ALA A 317 -0.71 4.07 -11.86
CA ALA A 317 -0.94 2.96 -10.92
C ALA A 317 -2.35 2.33 -11.02
N THR A 318 -3.35 3.15 -11.36
CA THR A 318 -4.75 2.75 -11.54
C THR A 318 -5.15 2.47 -12.99
N ALA A 319 -4.22 2.60 -13.96
CA ALA A 319 -4.53 2.50 -15.38
C ALA A 319 -4.98 1.09 -15.80
N ILE A 320 -5.97 1.04 -16.70
CA ILE A 320 -6.49 -0.19 -17.30
C ILE A 320 -5.68 -0.50 -18.55
N GLN A 321 -5.02 -1.66 -18.59
CA GLN A 321 -4.31 -2.14 -19.77
C GLN A 321 -5.24 -2.95 -20.68
N HIS A 322 -5.65 -2.36 -21.81
CA HIS A 322 -6.60 -2.95 -22.77
C HIS A 322 -5.96 -3.90 -23.79
N HIS A 323 -4.63 -3.93 -23.90
CA HIS A 323 -3.87 -4.71 -24.89
C HIS A 323 -2.37 -4.78 -24.54
N GLY A 324 -1.64 -5.69 -25.20
CA GLY A 324 -0.17 -5.69 -25.25
C GLY A 324 0.53 -6.68 -24.32
N LYS A 325 1.84 -6.50 -24.17
CA LYS A 325 2.67 -7.25 -23.21
C LYS A 325 2.58 -6.67 -21.80
N GLU A 326 3.00 -7.42 -20.80
CA GLU A 326 3.28 -6.93 -19.44
C GLU A 326 4.14 -5.65 -19.46
N MET A 327 3.87 -4.73 -18.54
CA MET A 327 4.67 -3.53 -18.29
C MET A 327 6.06 -3.91 -17.75
N SER A 328 7.12 -3.22 -18.20
CA SER A 328 8.43 -3.22 -17.51
C SER A 328 8.53 -2.05 -16.53
N TYR A 329 9.58 -2.02 -15.69
CA TYR A 329 9.82 -0.92 -14.75
C TYR A 329 9.91 0.43 -15.47
N ASN A 330 10.73 0.53 -16.52
CA ASN A 330 10.88 1.76 -17.31
C ASN A 330 9.59 2.13 -18.06
N ASN A 331 8.73 1.14 -18.40
CA ASN A 331 7.42 1.46 -18.97
C ASN A 331 6.49 2.15 -17.96
N TYR A 332 6.57 1.84 -16.66
CA TYR A 332 5.81 2.56 -15.64
C TYR A 332 6.31 4.00 -15.50
N LEU A 333 7.63 4.20 -15.42
CA LEU A 333 8.25 5.53 -15.32
C LEU A 333 7.93 6.41 -16.55
N ASP A 334 8.21 5.92 -17.76
CA ASP A 334 7.97 6.67 -19.00
C ASP A 334 6.47 6.96 -19.20
N ALA A 335 5.57 6.04 -18.79
CA ALA A 335 4.13 6.24 -18.92
C ALA A 335 3.60 7.27 -17.92
N ASP A 336 4.07 7.27 -16.68
CA ASP A 336 3.64 8.23 -15.67
C ASP A 336 4.15 9.64 -16.00
N ALA A 337 5.41 9.74 -16.46
CA ALA A 337 5.96 10.97 -17.03
C ALA A 337 5.13 11.50 -18.21
N ALA A 338 4.77 10.65 -19.18
CA ALA A 338 3.95 11.06 -20.33
C ALA A 338 2.52 11.46 -19.94
N TRP A 339 1.93 10.72 -18.99
CA TRP A 339 0.55 10.94 -18.54
C TRP A 339 0.39 12.20 -17.70
N ASN A 340 1.29 12.44 -16.76
CA ASN A 340 1.30 13.66 -15.96
C ASN A 340 1.57 14.88 -16.86
N CYS A 341 2.54 14.78 -17.78
CA CYS A 341 2.83 15.83 -18.76
C CYS A 341 1.63 16.21 -19.62
N VAL A 342 0.94 15.24 -20.24
CA VAL A 342 -0.21 15.57 -21.10
C VAL A 342 -1.41 16.08 -20.28
N SER A 343 -1.53 15.63 -19.03
CA SER A 343 -2.60 16.03 -18.10
C SER A 343 -2.53 17.50 -17.66
N GLU A 344 -1.40 18.19 -17.79
CA GLU A 344 -1.27 19.61 -17.45
C GLU A 344 -1.99 20.52 -18.45
N PHE A 345 -2.13 20.09 -19.71
CA PHE A 345 -2.72 20.90 -20.79
C PHE A 345 -4.26 20.78 -20.81
N LYS A 346 -4.93 21.93 -21.02
CA LYS A 346 -6.39 22.03 -21.16
C LYS A 346 -6.89 21.80 -22.60
N ASN A 347 -6.11 22.24 -23.59
CA ASN A 347 -6.41 22.08 -25.02
C ASN A 347 -6.00 20.67 -25.51
N PRO A 348 -6.57 20.15 -26.61
CA PRO A 348 -6.14 18.88 -27.21
C PRO A 348 -4.63 18.83 -27.47
N THR A 349 -3.95 17.89 -26.82
CA THR A 349 -2.48 17.85 -26.75
C THR A 349 -1.96 16.43 -26.92
N CYS A 350 -0.88 16.30 -27.68
CA CYS A 350 -0.07 15.09 -27.79
C CYS A 350 1.29 15.32 -27.12
N VAL A 351 1.73 14.35 -26.32
CA VAL A 351 3.05 14.28 -25.69
C VAL A 351 3.71 12.96 -26.07
N ILE A 352 5.01 12.97 -26.37
CA ILE A 352 5.81 11.77 -26.61
C ILE A 352 7.02 11.77 -25.68
N VAL A 353 7.18 10.71 -24.89
CA VAL A 353 8.25 10.53 -23.88
C VAL A 353 9.08 9.30 -24.18
N LYS A 354 10.37 9.35 -23.82
CA LYS A 354 11.30 8.22 -23.82
C LYS A 354 12.38 8.44 -22.77
N HIS A 355 12.63 7.45 -21.91
CA HIS A 355 13.59 7.54 -20.81
C HIS A 355 13.34 8.78 -19.92
N THR A 356 12.09 8.93 -19.47
CA THR A 356 11.56 10.05 -18.68
C THR A 356 12.00 11.43 -19.19
N ASN A 357 12.00 11.60 -20.51
CA ASN A 357 12.22 12.88 -21.19
C ASN A 357 11.20 13.01 -22.34
N PRO A 358 10.41 14.10 -22.43
CA PRO A 358 9.51 14.36 -23.53
C PRO A 358 10.30 14.83 -24.76
N CYS A 359 10.33 14.03 -25.82
CA CYS A 359 11.01 14.35 -27.06
C CYS A 359 10.13 15.11 -28.07
N GLY A 360 8.83 15.24 -27.79
CA GLY A 360 7.93 16.03 -28.62
C GLY A 360 6.60 16.30 -27.92
N VAL A 361 6.16 17.56 -27.94
CA VAL A 361 4.89 18.00 -27.38
C VAL A 361 4.26 19.03 -28.32
N ALA A 362 2.95 18.90 -28.57
CA ALA A 362 2.19 19.89 -29.32
C ALA A 362 0.73 19.94 -28.87
N SER A 363 0.20 21.16 -28.78
CA SER A 363 -1.19 21.44 -28.42
C SER A 363 -1.87 22.21 -29.57
N ARG A 364 -3.08 21.78 -29.96
CA ARG A 364 -3.85 22.30 -31.11
C ARG A 364 -5.36 22.16 -30.86
N GLN A 365 -6.18 22.69 -31.77
CA GLN A 365 -7.62 22.40 -31.78
C GLN A 365 -7.90 21.02 -32.41
N ASP A 366 -7.13 20.64 -33.44
CA ASP A 366 -7.14 19.29 -34.01
C ASP A 366 -6.06 18.40 -33.35
N ILE A 367 -6.48 17.26 -32.80
CA ILE A 367 -5.59 16.29 -32.16
C ILE A 367 -4.71 15.54 -33.20
N LEU A 368 -5.14 15.46 -34.46
CA LEU A 368 -4.33 14.87 -35.54
C LEU A 368 -3.17 15.80 -35.90
N GLU A 369 -3.40 17.12 -36.02
CA GLU A 369 -2.33 18.12 -36.14
C GLU A 369 -1.37 18.07 -34.94
N ALA A 370 -1.89 18.03 -33.70
CA ALA A 370 -1.07 17.90 -32.50
C ALA A 370 -0.18 16.65 -32.52
N TYR A 371 -0.74 15.48 -32.86
CA TYR A 371 0.04 14.24 -32.99
C TYR A 371 1.15 14.36 -34.04
N ARG A 372 0.82 14.83 -35.24
CA ARG A 372 1.78 15.00 -36.35
C ARG A 372 2.92 15.96 -35.99
N LEU A 373 2.62 17.04 -35.27
CA LEU A 373 3.62 18.01 -34.82
C LEU A 373 4.49 17.47 -33.66
N ALA A 374 3.91 16.74 -32.71
CA ALA A 374 4.67 16.11 -31.63
C ALA A 374 5.68 15.09 -32.17
N VAL A 375 5.31 14.26 -33.16
CA VAL A 375 6.27 13.35 -33.82
C VAL A 375 7.32 14.11 -34.63
N LYS A 376 6.97 15.27 -35.21
CA LYS A 376 7.90 16.08 -36.02
C LYS A 376 8.97 16.79 -35.19
N ALA A 377 8.77 16.99 -33.89
CA ALA A 377 9.73 17.66 -33.00
C ALA A 377 11.06 16.90 -32.90
N ASP A 378 11.03 15.61 -32.54
CA ASP A 378 12.14 14.67 -32.70
C ASP A 378 11.61 13.28 -33.12
N PRO A 379 11.57 12.98 -34.43
CA PRO A 379 11.11 11.69 -34.93
C PRO A 379 12.09 10.53 -34.67
N VAL A 380 13.36 10.81 -34.34
CA VAL A 380 14.35 9.78 -33.98
C VAL A 380 14.11 9.30 -32.55
N SER A 381 13.94 10.24 -31.62
CA SER A 381 13.63 9.91 -30.23
C SER A 381 12.22 9.37 -30.07
N ALA A 382 11.21 9.92 -30.78
CA ALA A 382 9.84 9.42 -30.73
C ALA A 382 9.70 7.94 -31.11
N PHE A 383 10.62 7.39 -31.90
CA PHE A 383 10.62 5.97 -32.28
C PHE A 383 10.94 5.06 -31.07
N GLY A 384 9.97 4.23 -30.69
CA GLY A 384 10.02 3.39 -29.50
C GLY A 384 9.66 4.12 -28.20
N GLY A 385 9.22 5.38 -28.27
CA GLY A 385 8.71 6.11 -27.12
C GLY A 385 7.32 5.67 -26.68
N ILE A 386 6.78 6.41 -25.72
CA ILE A 386 5.40 6.36 -25.25
C ILE A 386 4.69 7.61 -25.74
N VAL A 387 3.52 7.45 -26.37
CA VAL A 387 2.68 8.56 -26.81
C VAL A 387 1.45 8.70 -25.92
N ALA A 388 1.19 9.92 -25.47
CA ALA A 388 0.12 10.28 -24.53
C ALA A 388 -0.80 11.36 -25.12
N PHE A 389 -2.09 11.25 -24.82
CA PHE A 389 -3.14 12.18 -25.24
C PHE A 389 -4.02 12.56 -24.05
N ASN A 390 -4.42 13.84 -23.93
CA ASN A 390 -5.40 14.28 -22.93
C ASN A 390 -6.86 14.21 -23.42
N THR A 391 -7.08 13.76 -24.66
CA THR A 391 -8.41 13.56 -25.26
C THR A 391 -8.70 12.08 -25.52
N ILE A 392 -9.97 11.74 -25.73
CA ILE A 392 -10.38 10.38 -26.14
C ILE A 392 -9.68 10.03 -27.47
N VAL A 393 -9.14 8.81 -27.58
CA VAL A 393 -8.64 8.29 -28.85
C VAL A 393 -9.77 7.60 -29.61
N ASP A 394 -10.14 8.17 -30.75
CA ASP A 394 -11.24 7.72 -31.59
C ASP A 394 -10.81 6.84 -32.76
N GLU A 395 -11.70 6.63 -33.73
CA GLU A 395 -11.44 5.81 -34.92
C GLU A 395 -10.33 6.41 -35.81
N ASP A 396 -10.27 7.73 -35.95
CA ASP A 396 -9.39 8.41 -36.92
C ASP A 396 -8.01 8.73 -36.32
N LEU A 397 -7.95 9.13 -35.05
CA LEU A 397 -6.69 9.23 -34.32
C LEU A 397 -6.04 7.83 -34.17
N ALA A 398 -6.82 6.76 -34.00
CA ALA A 398 -6.29 5.40 -34.02
C ALA A 398 -5.70 4.99 -35.38
N LYS A 399 -6.35 5.34 -36.51
CA LYS A 399 -5.81 5.12 -37.87
C LYS A 399 -4.50 5.87 -38.05
N GLU A 400 -4.46 7.14 -37.65
CA GLU A 400 -3.28 8.00 -37.75
C GLU A 400 -2.12 7.42 -36.93
N ILE A 401 -2.31 7.17 -35.62
CA ILE A 401 -1.28 6.55 -34.76
C ILE A 401 -0.78 5.23 -35.36
N ARG A 402 -1.68 4.42 -35.93
CA ARG A 402 -1.37 3.11 -36.51
C ARG A 402 -0.49 3.21 -37.77
N GLU A 403 -0.91 4.02 -38.74
CA GLU A 403 -0.33 4.04 -40.10
C GLU A 403 0.68 5.16 -40.36
N PHE A 404 0.79 6.16 -39.47
CA PHE A 404 1.75 7.26 -39.61
C PHE A 404 3.20 6.78 -39.71
N ARG A 405 3.96 7.41 -40.61
CA ARG A 405 5.30 7.04 -41.02
C ARG A 405 6.33 8.05 -40.54
N SER A 406 7.56 7.59 -40.36
CA SER A 406 8.69 8.44 -39.95
C SER A 406 8.80 9.67 -40.86
N PRO A 407 8.74 10.90 -40.32
CA PRO A 407 8.96 12.13 -41.09
C PRO A 407 10.35 12.25 -41.74
N ILE A 408 11.29 11.38 -41.39
CA ILE A 408 12.69 11.40 -41.86
C ILE A 408 12.80 10.82 -43.27
N ASP A 409 12.10 9.71 -43.53
CA ASP A 409 12.28 8.90 -44.75
C ASP A 409 10.96 8.34 -45.33
N GLY A 410 9.84 8.47 -44.61
CA GLY A 410 8.56 7.87 -44.96
C GLY A 410 8.51 6.34 -44.99
N SER A 411 9.62 5.63 -44.74
CA SER A 411 9.76 4.21 -45.10
C SER A 411 9.15 3.27 -44.06
N ILE A 412 9.31 3.61 -42.77
CA ILE A 412 8.88 2.82 -41.62
C ILE A 412 7.71 3.52 -40.91
N ARG A 413 6.71 2.73 -40.45
CA ARG A 413 5.63 3.23 -39.59
C ARG A 413 6.15 3.46 -38.17
N MET A 414 5.74 4.55 -37.53
CA MET A 414 6.19 4.87 -36.17
C MET A 414 5.90 3.72 -35.20
N PHE A 415 6.92 3.31 -34.44
CA PHE A 415 6.82 2.33 -33.38
C PHE A 415 6.68 3.04 -32.03
N TYR A 416 5.79 2.54 -31.17
CA TYR A 416 5.62 2.99 -29.79
C TYR A 416 5.52 1.76 -28.89
N GLU A 417 6.12 1.81 -27.71
CA GLU A 417 5.95 0.77 -26.69
C GLU A 417 4.55 0.85 -26.05
N ILE A 418 4.03 2.08 -25.88
CA ILE A 418 2.77 2.38 -25.20
C ILE A 418 2.03 3.54 -25.90
N VAL A 419 0.70 3.43 -25.98
CA VAL A 419 -0.24 4.54 -26.16
C VAL A 419 -1.03 4.71 -24.85
N VAL A 420 -1.14 5.93 -24.32
CA VAL A 420 -1.97 6.24 -23.14
C VAL A 420 -2.95 7.40 -23.42
N ALA A 421 -4.17 7.28 -22.92
CA ALA A 421 -5.26 8.23 -23.13
C ALA A 421 -6.28 8.16 -21.96
N PRO A 422 -7.13 9.20 -21.77
CA PRO A 422 -8.21 9.16 -20.79
C PRO A 422 -9.27 8.09 -21.08
N LYS A 423 -9.56 7.82 -22.37
CA LYS A 423 -10.49 6.78 -22.88
C LYS A 423 -10.17 6.45 -24.35
N TYR A 424 -10.72 5.32 -24.82
CA TYR A 424 -10.74 4.94 -26.23
C TYR A 424 -12.18 4.71 -26.70
N THR A 425 -12.47 4.94 -27.98
CA THR A 425 -13.67 4.33 -28.60
C THR A 425 -13.41 2.85 -28.90
N GLU A 426 -14.47 2.05 -28.95
CA GLU A 426 -14.36 0.60 -29.22
C GLU A 426 -13.60 0.31 -30.54
N LYS A 427 -13.97 1.02 -31.61
CA LYS A 427 -13.26 0.98 -32.90
C LYS A 427 -11.82 1.48 -32.83
N GLY A 428 -11.56 2.58 -32.11
CA GLY A 428 -10.21 3.11 -31.94
C GLY A 428 -9.29 2.10 -31.25
N LEU A 429 -9.81 1.42 -30.24
CA LEU A 429 -9.13 0.33 -29.54
C LEU A 429 -8.90 -0.89 -30.45
N GLU A 430 -9.88 -1.30 -31.26
CA GLU A 430 -9.70 -2.37 -32.26
C GLU A 430 -8.59 -2.04 -33.27
N ILE A 431 -8.59 -0.82 -33.82
CA ILE A 431 -7.63 -0.36 -34.82
C ILE A 431 -6.21 -0.34 -34.23
N LEU A 432 -6.03 0.17 -33.00
CA LEU A 432 -4.76 0.18 -32.28
C LEU A 432 -4.29 -1.23 -31.90
N ARG A 433 -5.18 -2.13 -31.47
CA ARG A 433 -4.86 -3.56 -31.23
C ARG A 433 -4.25 -4.20 -32.48
N GLY A 434 -4.71 -3.79 -33.67
CA GLY A 434 -4.16 -4.19 -34.97
C GLY A 434 -2.79 -3.60 -35.34
N LYS A 435 -2.26 -2.58 -34.62
CA LYS A 435 -0.93 -2.00 -34.92
C LYS A 435 0.21 -2.96 -34.56
N SER A 436 0.13 -3.62 -33.40
CA SER A 436 1.13 -4.59 -32.92
C SER A 436 0.59 -5.45 -31.80
N LYS A 437 0.99 -6.74 -31.74
CA LYS A 437 0.71 -7.63 -30.60
C LYS A 437 1.46 -7.25 -29.31
N THR A 438 2.38 -6.28 -29.39
CA THR A 438 3.25 -5.89 -28.26
C THR A 438 2.94 -4.53 -27.67
N LEU A 439 2.31 -3.64 -28.47
CA LEU A 439 1.88 -2.31 -28.04
C LEU A 439 0.96 -2.40 -26.83
N ARG A 440 1.28 -1.66 -25.77
CA ARG A 440 0.39 -1.53 -24.61
C ARG A 440 -0.55 -0.35 -24.85
N ILE A 441 -1.82 -0.56 -24.56
CA ILE A 441 -2.86 0.47 -24.69
C ILE A 441 -3.41 0.70 -23.29
N LEU A 442 -3.10 1.87 -22.72
CA LEU A 442 -3.45 2.21 -21.34
C LEU A 442 -4.57 3.25 -21.32
N GLU A 443 -5.64 2.97 -20.56
CA GLU A 443 -6.66 3.95 -20.19
C GLU A 443 -6.39 4.41 -18.76
N ALA A 444 -6.16 5.72 -18.56
CA ALA A 444 -5.75 6.27 -17.28
C ALA A 444 -6.66 7.43 -16.85
N LYS A 445 -6.94 7.54 -15.54
CA LYS A 445 -7.59 8.74 -14.99
C LYS A 445 -6.53 9.81 -14.74
N LYS A 446 -6.83 11.08 -15.04
CA LYS A 446 -5.98 12.20 -14.62
C LYS A 446 -5.88 12.22 -13.09
N SER A 447 -4.69 12.48 -12.58
CA SER A 447 -4.41 12.63 -11.15
C SER A 447 -5.20 13.81 -10.55
N GLU A 448 -5.84 13.60 -9.39
CA GLU A 448 -6.47 14.67 -8.61
C GLU A 448 -5.44 15.68 -8.10
N LYS A 449 -5.88 16.93 -7.87
CA LYS A 449 -5.01 17.98 -7.33
C LYS A 449 -4.76 17.80 -5.83
N GLY A 450 -3.62 18.31 -5.36
CA GLY A 450 -3.28 18.41 -3.95
C GLY A 450 -2.85 17.10 -3.30
N MET A 451 -2.30 16.17 -4.08
CA MET A 451 -1.73 14.92 -3.58
C MET A 451 -0.40 15.15 -2.83
N LEU A 452 0.11 14.09 -2.20
CA LEU A 452 1.46 14.07 -1.63
C LEU A 452 2.39 13.33 -2.60
N SER A 453 3.51 13.94 -2.96
CA SER A 453 4.59 13.29 -3.71
C SER A 453 5.63 12.74 -2.73
N LEU A 454 5.94 11.44 -2.87
CA LEU A 454 6.92 10.74 -2.05
C LEU A 454 8.11 10.29 -2.92
N ARG A 455 9.33 10.70 -2.54
CA ARG A 455 10.57 10.29 -3.21
C ARG A 455 11.51 9.60 -2.24
N GLN A 456 11.97 8.40 -2.59
CA GLN A 456 12.93 7.67 -1.77
C GLN A 456 14.33 8.31 -1.85
N VAL A 457 15.03 8.34 -0.71
CA VAL A 457 16.44 8.69 -0.59
C VAL A 457 17.17 7.62 0.24
N ALA A 458 18.50 7.66 0.28
CA ALA A 458 19.29 6.68 1.02
C ALA A 458 18.95 6.73 2.53
N GLY A 459 18.19 5.73 3.01
CA GLY A 459 17.76 5.61 4.41
C GLY A 459 16.48 6.37 4.78
N GLY A 460 15.73 6.95 3.83
CA GLY A 460 14.52 7.70 4.15
C GLY A 460 13.67 8.08 2.93
N TRP A 461 12.73 9.01 3.15
CA TRP A 461 11.83 9.55 2.14
C TRP A 461 11.79 11.07 2.25
N LEU A 462 11.65 11.73 1.10
CA LEU A 462 11.22 13.12 0.99
C LEU A 462 9.73 13.14 0.70
N ALA A 463 9.00 14.05 1.35
CA ALA A 463 7.58 14.28 1.15
C ALA A 463 7.37 15.77 0.80
N GLN A 464 6.54 16.03 -0.20
CA GLN A 464 6.17 17.38 -0.64
C GLN A 464 4.76 17.34 -1.26
N ASP A 465 4.10 18.49 -1.37
CA ASP A 465 2.90 18.60 -2.20
C ASP A 465 3.19 18.22 -3.66
N SER A 466 2.17 17.71 -4.36
CA SER A 466 2.18 17.74 -5.82
C SER A 466 2.29 19.17 -6.32
N ASP A 467 3.20 19.41 -7.26
CA ASP A 467 3.14 20.64 -8.04
C ASP A 467 1.88 20.57 -8.93
N ASP A 468 0.95 21.46 -8.64
CA ASP A 468 -0.37 21.53 -9.24
C ASP A 468 -0.57 22.80 -10.08
N LEU A 469 0.48 23.59 -10.28
CA LEU A 469 0.43 24.79 -11.10
C LEU A 469 0.16 24.43 -12.56
N THR A 470 -0.68 25.22 -13.22
CA THR A 470 -0.95 25.17 -14.67
C THR A 470 -0.38 26.42 -15.34
N PRO A 471 -0.15 26.42 -16.67
CA PRO A 471 0.44 27.56 -17.38
C PRO A 471 -0.29 28.90 -17.20
N GLU A 472 -1.57 28.88 -16.84
CA GLU A 472 -2.39 30.08 -16.61
C GLU A 472 -2.26 30.66 -15.20
N ASP A 473 -1.71 29.90 -14.24
CA ASP A 473 -1.44 30.38 -12.87
C ASP A 473 -0.21 31.32 -12.81
N ILE A 474 0.53 31.41 -13.92
CA ILE A 474 1.90 31.94 -13.99
C ILE A 474 1.92 33.39 -14.49
N LYS A 475 2.38 34.30 -13.63
CA LYS A 475 2.43 35.74 -13.91
C LYS A 475 3.78 36.14 -14.49
N PHE A 476 3.87 36.08 -15.82
CA PHE A 476 5.03 36.60 -16.57
C PHE A 476 5.21 38.11 -16.32
N THR A 477 6.43 38.52 -15.99
CA THR A 477 6.83 39.93 -15.87
C THR A 477 7.75 40.28 -17.04
N VAL A 478 7.38 41.28 -17.83
CA VAL A 478 8.17 41.71 -19.00
C VAL A 478 9.35 42.55 -18.53
N MET A 479 10.57 42.04 -18.73
CA MET A 479 11.84 42.70 -18.35
C MET A 479 12.54 43.38 -19.54
N SER A 480 11.88 43.49 -20.69
CA SER A 480 12.40 44.01 -21.96
C SER A 480 11.60 45.20 -22.47
N GLU A 481 12.27 46.14 -23.16
CA GLU A 481 11.60 47.28 -23.80
C GLU A 481 10.59 46.84 -24.88
N ARG A 482 10.90 45.77 -25.61
CA ARG A 482 9.93 45.09 -26.47
C ARG A 482 8.93 44.31 -25.60
N ILE A 483 7.66 44.67 -25.71
CA ILE A 483 6.53 43.88 -25.23
C ILE A 483 6.36 42.67 -26.18
N PRO A 484 6.29 41.42 -25.68
CA PRO A 484 6.00 40.25 -26.51
C PRO A 484 4.57 40.29 -27.08
N GLN A 485 4.37 39.73 -28.27
CA GLN A 485 3.03 39.54 -28.84
C GLN A 485 2.28 38.41 -28.12
N GLU A 486 0.95 38.40 -28.18
CA GLU A 486 0.16 37.37 -27.47
C GLU A 486 0.47 35.93 -27.94
N ALA A 487 0.88 35.75 -29.20
CA ALA A 487 1.40 34.46 -29.68
C ALA A 487 2.71 34.06 -28.98
N GLU A 488 3.64 35.01 -28.80
CA GLU A 488 4.91 34.78 -28.09
C GLU A 488 4.68 34.55 -26.59
N LEU A 489 3.69 35.22 -25.99
CA LEU A 489 3.24 34.93 -24.62
C LEU A 489 2.58 33.56 -24.50
N GLN A 490 1.78 33.14 -25.48
CA GLN A 490 1.14 31.83 -25.44
C GLN A 490 2.16 30.70 -25.66
N ASP A 491 3.13 30.87 -26.56
CA ASP A 491 4.24 29.92 -26.70
C ASP A 491 5.12 29.91 -25.44
N ALA A 492 5.33 31.05 -24.76
CA ALA A 492 6.00 31.09 -23.47
C ALA A 492 5.20 30.37 -22.36
N ARG A 493 3.86 30.48 -22.32
CA ARG A 493 2.99 29.69 -21.42
C ARG A 493 3.10 28.19 -21.73
N ASN A 494 2.97 27.82 -23.00
CA ASN A 494 3.09 26.43 -23.46
C ASN A 494 4.45 25.83 -23.08
N LEU A 495 5.54 26.57 -23.32
CA LEU A 495 6.90 26.19 -22.98
C LEU A 495 7.13 26.16 -21.46
N HIS A 496 6.51 27.04 -20.68
CA HIS A 496 6.65 27.00 -19.22
C HIS A 496 5.87 25.82 -18.60
N GLY A 497 4.68 25.47 -19.12
CA GLY A 497 4.01 24.22 -18.77
C GLY A 497 4.88 23.00 -19.08
N PHE A 498 5.43 22.96 -20.30
CA PHE A 498 6.43 21.96 -20.67
C PHE A 498 7.63 21.94 -19.69
N VAL A 499 8.15 23.10 -19.26
CA VAL A 499 9.27 23.19 -18.30
C VAL A 499 8.90 22.76 -16.88
N LEU A 500 7.68 23.02 -16.39
CA LEU A 500 7.20 22.52 -15.09
C LEU A 500 7.03 21.00 -15.13
N SER A 501 6.34 20.49 -16.15
CA SER A 501 6.25 19.06 -16.43
C SER A 501 7.64 18.41 -16.51
N MET A 502 8.55 18.98 -17.32
CA MET A 502 9.95 18.58 -17.42
C MET A 502 10.67 18.62 -16.08
N SER A 503 10.38 19.59 -15.21
CA SER A 503 10.99 19.68 -13.87
C SER A 503 10.48 18.59 -12.92
N ARG A 504 9.26 18.08 -13.12
CA ARG A 504 8.71 16.89 -12.43
C ARG A 504 9.30 15.59 -13.01
N VAL A 505 9.61 15.58 -14.30
CA VAL A 505 9.94 14.39 -15.11
C VAL A 505 11.46 14.11 -15.23
N MET A 506 12.30 15.14 -15.37
CA MET A 506 13.78 15.04 -15.34
C MET A 506 14.37 15.01 -13.93
N GLN A 507 13.53 15.05 -12.88
CA GLN A 507 14.07 15.13 -11.51
C GLN A 507 14.72 13.83 -11.03
N LEU A 508 14.51 12.69 -11.71
CA LEU A 508 15.02 11.36 -11.36
C LEU A 508 16.56 11.28 -11.27
#